data_AF-A0A2N2KCJ5-F1
#
_entry.id   AF-A0A2N2KCJ5-F1
#
_cell.length_a   1.000
_cell.length_b   1.000
_cell.length_c   1.000
_cell.angle_alpha   90.00
_cell.angle_beta   90.00
_cell.angle_gamma   90.00
#
_symmetry.space_group_name_H-M   'P 1'
#
loop_
_entity.id
_entity.type
_entity.pdbx_description
1 polymer ?
#
loop_
_entity_poly.entity_id
_entity_poly.type
_entity_poly.pdbx_seq_one_letter_code
_entity_poly.pdbx_strand_id
1 'polypeptide(L)'
;MKYSEYRTRFLGSRNKDQPRQHEMSPTQKDMLFYTQGLISLECLCGREKLKGNALCRQCFKALPDEMQKALYRKLGHGYEEALDDAVKWLQKNRW
;
A
#
# COMPACT_ATOMS: atom_id res chain seq x y z
N MET A 1 39.15 -31.69 -36.94
CA MET A 1 39.06 -32.10 -35.51
C MET A 1 37.61 -31.93 -35.04
N LYS A 2 37.24 -32.44 -33.86
CA LYS A 2 35.83 -32.74 -33.51
C LYS A 2 35.06 -31.53 -32.94
N TYR A 3 33.77 -31.47 -33.27
CA TYR A 3 32.73 -30.72 -32.53
C TYR A 3 32.20 -31.57 -31.36
N SER A 4 31.45 -30.95 -30.43
CA SER A 4 30.72 -31.60 -29.30
C SER A 4 31.65 -32.17 -28.18
N GLU A 5 31.30 -32.32 -26.89
CA GLU A 5 30.21 -31.91 -25.95
C GLU A 5 30.77 -32.16 -24.50
N TYR A 6 30.17 -31.95 -23.31
CA TYR A 6 28.81 -31.66 -22.79
C TYR A 6 28.92 -31.12 -21.33
N ARG A 7 27.88 -30.41 -20.81
CA ARG A 7 27.40 -30.42 -19.38
C ARG A 7 28.33 -29.94 -18.23
N THR A 8 27.88 -29.43 -17.06
CA THR A 8 26.64 -28.72 -16.62
C THR A 8 26.82 -28.11 -15.20
N ARG A 9 26.07 -27.03 -14.88
CA ARG A 9 25.73 -26.54 -13.51
C ARG A 9 26.93 -25.94 -12.72
N PHE A 10 26.76 -25.10 -11.69
CA PHE A 10 25.58 -24.76 -10.87
C PHE A 10 25.23 -23.26 -10.81
N LEU A 11 24.00 -22.96 -10.39
CA LEU A 11 23.48 -21.61 -10.13
C LEU A 11 23.94 -21.10 -8.75
N GLY A 12 24.30 -19.81 -8.63
CA GLY A 12 24.61 -19.24 -7.31
C GLY A 12 25.13 -17.80 -7.28
N SER A 13 24.26 -16.80 -7.50
CA SER A 13 24.49 -15.41 -7.05
C SER A 13 23.15 -14.71 -6.83
N ARG A 14 22.95 -14.12 -5.64
CA ARG A 14 21.76 -13.34 -5.27
C ARG A 14 22.14 -11.88 -5.02
N ASN A 15 21.90 -11.01 -6.00
CA ASN A 15 21.59 -9.59 -5.76
C ASN A 15 20.21 -9.34 -6.40
N LYS A 16 19.19 -8.80 -5.72
CA LYS A 16 19.06 -7.65 -4.80
C LYS A 16 19.02 -6.27 -5.46
N ASP A 17 19.03 -6.22 -6.78
CA ASP A 17 18.70 -5.04 -7.59
C ASP A 17 17.18 -4.83 -7.68
N GLN A 18 16.52 -4.73 -6.52
CA GLN A 18 15.14 -4.29 -6.44
C GLN A 18 15.15 -2.75 -6.34
N PRO A 19 14.52 -2.02 -7.28
CA PRO A 19 14.54 -0.57 -7.25
C PRO A 19 13.84 -0.07 -5.99
N ARG A 20 14.58 0.66 -5.14
CA ARG A 20 14.00 1.43 -4.04
C ARG A 20 13.08 2.48 -4.66
N GLN A 21 11.77 2.30 -4.48
CA GLN A 21 10.76 3.24 -4.95
C GLN A 21 10.98 4.54 -4.18
N HIS A 22 11.53 5.54 -4.86
CA HIS A 22 11.93 6.79 -4.24
C HIS A 22 10.67 7.62 -3.92
N GLU A 23 10.54 8.04 -2.66
CA GLU A 23 9.33 8.71 -2.18
C GLU A 23 9.07 10.00 -2.99
N MET A 24 7.87 10.12 -3.54
CA MET A 24 7.40 11.36 -4.18
C MET A 24 6.73 12.23 -3.12
N SER A 25 7.29 13.40 -2.85
CA SER A 25 6.74 14.35 -1.88
C SER A 25 5.29 14.72 -2.25
N PRO A 26 4.28 14.49 -1.39
CA PRO A 26 2.90 14.89 -1.66
C PRO A 26 2.82 16.38 -1.94
N THR A 27 2.10 16.77 -3.00
CA THR A 27 1.83 18.20 -3.23
C THR A 27 0.83 18.69 -2.18
N GLN A 28 0.80 20.00 -1.94
CA GLN A 28 -0.13 20.59 -0.96
C GLN A 28 -1.61 20.30 -1.29
N LYS A 29 -1.94 19.98 -2.55
CA LYS A 29 -3.30 19.60 -2.95
C LYS A 29 -3.65 18.17 -2.54
N ASP A 30 -2.67 17.27 -2.54
CA ASP A 30 -2.88 15.86 -2.18
C ASP A 30 -3.17 15.74 -0.68
N MET A 31 -2.44 16.49 0.16
CA MET A 31 -2.71 16.57 1.60
C MET A 31 -4.14 17.06 1.92
N LEU A 32 -4.69 17.98 1.13
CA LEU A 32 -6.08 18.43 1.28
C LEU A 32 -7.08 17.33 0.94
N PHE A 33 -6.83 16.52 -0.08
CA PHE A 33 -7.67 15.35 -0.41
C PHE A 33 -7.67 14.32 0.73
N TYR A 34 -6.50 13.95 1.25
CA TYR A 34 -6.40 12.97 2.35
C TYR A 34 -6.99 13.48 3.68
N THR A 35 -6.83 14.78 3.99
CA THR A 35 -7.43 15.38 5.19
C THR A 35 -8.95 15.54 5.06
N GLN A 36 -9.47 15.91 3.88
CA GLN A 36 -10.92 15.93 3.64
C GLN A 36 -11.51 14.51 3.73
N GLY A 37 -10.77 13.50 3.25
CA GLY A 37 -11.08 12.08 3.46
C GLY A 37 -11.09 11.66 4.94
N LEU A 38 -10.27 12.25 5.80
CA LEU A 38 -10.29 12.01 7.26
C LEU A 38 -11.43 12.76 7.98
N ILE A 39 -11.90 13.89 7.44
CA ILE A 39 -12.97 14.72 8.00
C ILE A 39 -14.36 14.14 7.68
N SER A 40 -14.52 13.41 6.58
CA SER A 40 -15.81 12.84 6.16
C SER A 40 -16.40 11.89 7.20
N LEU A 41 -17.74 11.81 7.24
CA LEU A 41 -18.47 10.80 8.02
C LEU A 41 -18.72 9.51 7.22
N GLU A 42 -18.38 9.48 5.93
CA GLU A 42 -18.63 8.35 5.04
C GLU A 42 -17.34 7.63 4.66
N CYS A 43 -17.36 6.30 4.79
CA CYS A 43 -16.34 5.41 4.26
C CYS A 43 -16.65 5.08 2.80
N LEU A 44 -15.60 4.78 2.02
CA LEU A 44 -15.65 4.40 0.60
C LEU A 44 -16.62 3.24 0.27
N CYS A 45 -17.07 2.47 1.27
CA CYS A 45 -18.06 1.40 1.13
C CYS A 45 -19.51 1.83 1.39
N GLY A 46 -19.81 3.14 1.35
CA GLY A 46 -21.15 3.70 1.58
C GLY A 46 -21.65 3.54 3.02
N ARG A 47 -20.76 3.41 4.01
CA ARG A 47 -21.11 3.25 5.43
C ARG A 47 -20.53 4.37 6.27
N GLU A 48 -21.26 4.74 7.31
CA GLU A 48 -20.81 5.70 8.31
C GLU A 48 -19.50 5.26 8.99
N LYS A 49 -18.69 6.26 9.36
CA LYS A 49 -17.44 6.12 10.11
C LYS A 49 -17.27 7.28 11.09
N LEU A 50 -16.39 7.08 12.07
CA LEU A 50 -16.01 8.13 13.02
C LEU A 50 -15.04 9.10 12.35
N LYS A 51 -15.27 10.40 12.54
CA LYS A 51 -14.35 11.48 12.08
C LYS A 51 -12.92 11.22 12.58
N GLY A 52 -11.93 11.59 11.77
CA GLY A 52 -10.51 11.31 12.03
C GLY A 52 -10.07 9.89 11.64
N ASN A 53 -10.92 9.09 10.99
CA ASN A 53 -10.55 7.80 10.41
C ASN A 53 -10.74 7.81 8.90
N ALA A 54 -9.84 7.18 8.15
CA ALA A 54 -10.00 7.03 6.69
C ALA A 54 -11.18 6.11 6.33
N LEU A 55 -11.32 5.02 7.09
CA LEU A 55 -12.21 3.90 6.82
C LEU A 55 -13.18 3.66 7.99
N CYS A 56 -14.32 3.02 7.73
CA CYS A 56 -15.19 2.54 8.80
C CYS A 56 -14.55 1.35 9.53
N ARG A 57 -14.96 1.14 10.79
CA ARG A 57 -14.42 0.07 11.67
C ARG A 57 -14.48 -1.33 11.04
N GLN A 58 -15.45 -1.59 10.15
CA GLN A 58 -15.57 -2.88 9.46
C GLN A 58 -14.58 -3.04 8.29
N CYS A 59 -14.28 -1.97 7.55
CA CYS A 59 -13.24 -2.00 6.52
C CYS A 59 -11.85 -2.06 7.16
N PHE A 60 -11.63 -1.27 8.23
CA PHE A 60 -10.37 -1.32 8.98
C PHE A 60 -10.07 -2.72 9.53
N LYS A 61 -11.03 -3.38 10.19
CA LYS A 61 -10.86 -4.75 10.71
C LYS A 61 -10.80 -5.83 9.60
N ALA A 62 -11.11 -5.50 8.35
CA ALA A 62 -10.94 -6.43 7.23
C ALA A 62 -9.52 -6.43 6.66
N LEU A 63 -8.76 -5.35 6.86
CA LEU A 63 -7.37 -5.25 6.41
C LEU A 63 -6.44 -6.16 7.23
N PRO A 64 -5.37 -6.71 6.62
CA PRO A 64 -4.32 -7.39 7.37
C PRO A 64 -3.60 -6.43 8.34
N ASP A 65 -3.09 -6.95 9.45
CA ASP A 65 -2.58 -6.14 10.56
C ASP A 65 -1.42 -5.21 10.16
N GLU A 66 -0.59 -5.57 9.17
CA GLU A 66 0.47 -4.68 8.66
C GLU A 66 -0.09 -3.44 7.94
N MET A 67 -1.22 -3.56 7.23
CA MET A 67 -1.90 -2.40 6.65
C MET A 67 -2.61 -1.56 7.73
N GLN A 68 -3.20 -2.21 8.74
CA GLN A 68 -3.76 -1.50 9.91
C GLN A 68 -2.67 -0.68 10.64
N LYS A 69 -1.48 -1.23 10.85
CA LYS A 69 -0.31 -0.52 11.42
C LYS A 69 0.15 0.64 10.54
N ALA A 70 0.19 0.44 9.21
CA ALA A 70 0.61 1.48 8.28
C ALA A 70 -0.36 2.68 8.26
N LEU A 71 -1.67 2.45 8.46
CA LEU A 71 -2.67 3.51 8.62
C LEU A 71 -2.55 4.34 9.91
N TYR A 72 -1.76 3.90 10.90
CA TYR A 72 -1.42 4.70 12.10
C TYR A 72 -0.22 5.65 11.88
N ARG A 73 0.37 5.67 10.68
CA ARG A 73 1.40 6.67 10.32
C ARG A 73 0.79 8.08 10.20
N LYS A 74 1.64 9.09 10.26
CA LYS A 74 1.25 10.48 10.02
C LYS A 74 1.14 10.74 8.51
N LEU A 75 0.23 11.64 8.12
CA LEU A 75 0.23 12.30 6.80
C LEU A 75 1.63 12.85 6.49
N GLY A 76 2.07 12.72 5.23
CA GLY A 76 3.42 13.08 4.79
C GLY A 76 4.53 12.09 5.20
N HIS A 77 4.20 11.00 5.89
CA HIS A 77 5.14 9.94 6.28
C HIS A 77 4.66 8.55 5.82
N GLY A 78 4.20 8.46 4.57
CA GLY A 78 3.73 7.22 3.96
C GLY A 78 2.43 6.69 4.58
N TYR A 79 1.55 7.60 4.99
CA TYR A 79 0.15 7.30 5.29
C TYR A 79 -0.68 7.27 4.00
N GLU A 80 -0.36 8.14 3.05
CA GLU A 80 -0.96 8.25 1.74
C GLU A 80 -0.90 6.91 0.98
N GLU A 81 0.30 6.33 0.91
CA GLU A 81 0.58 5.03 0.30
C GLU A 81 -0.13 3.89 1.05
N ALA A 82 -0.10 3.92 2.39
CA ALA A 82 -0.78 2.95 3.24
C ALA A 82 -2.30 2.95 3.06
N LEU A 83 -2.89 4.13 2.80
CA LEU A 83 -4.30 4.26 2.50
C LEU A 83 -4.63 3.78 1.09
N ASP A 84 -3.85 4.16 0.09
CA ASP A 84 -4.08 3.74 -1.30
C ASP A 84 -3.97 2.21 -1.46
N ASP A 85 -2.97 1.58 -0.83
CA ASP A 85 -2.84 0.12 -0.77
C ASP A 85 -3.96 -0.56 0.05
N ALA A 86 -4.42 0.05 1.14
CA ALA A 86 -5.60 -0.43 1.88
C ALA A 86 -6.89 -0.34 1.02
N VAL A 87 -7.04 0.69 0.20
CA VAL A 87 -8.17 0.86 -0.72
C VAL A 87 -8.12 -0.18 -1.83
N LYS A 88 -6.98 -0.35 -2.52
CA LYS A 88 -6.76 -1.41 -3.51
C LYS A 88 -7.03 -2.81 -2.93
N TRP A 89 -6.62 -3.05 -1.69
CA TRP A 89 -6.86 -4.33 -1.02
C TRP A 89 -8.37 -4.55 -0.77
N LEU A 90 -9.09 -3.56 -0.27
CA LEU A 90 -10.53 -3.63 -0.04
C LEU A 90 -11.32 -3.80 -1.34
N GLN A 91 -10.94 -3.09 -2.41
CA GLN A 91 -11.51 -3.22 -3.76
C GLN A 91 -11.34 -4.61 -4.38
N LYS A 92 -10.40 -5.43 -3.88
CA LYS A 92 -10.09 -6.77 -4.41
C LYS A 92 -10.60 -7.93 -3.54
N ASN A 93 -10.79 -7.70 -2.24
CA ASN A 93 -11.12 -8.75 -1.27
C ASN A 93 -12.49 -8.58 -0.61
N ARG A 94 -13.20 -7.48 -0.87
CA ARG A 94 -14.49 -7.16 -0.23
C ARG A 94 -15.55 -6.59 -1.18
N TRP A 95 -15.14 -6.09 -2.35
CA TRP A 95 -16.01 -5.68 -3.45
C TRP A 95 -15.78 -6.62 -4.64
#